data_AF-F8PLE8-F1
#
_entry.id   AF-F8PLE8-F1
#
_cell.length_a   1.000
_cell.length_b   1.000
_cell.length_c   1.000
_cell.angle_alpha   90.00
_cell.angle_beta   90.00
_cell.angle_gamma   90.00
#
_symmetry.space_group_name_H-M   'P 1'
#
loop_
_entity.id
_entity.type
_entity.pdbx_description
1 polymer ?
#
loop_
_entity_poly.entity_id
_entity_poly.type
_entity_poly.pdbx_seq_one_letter_code
_entity_poly.pdbx_strand_id
1 'polypeptide(L)'
;WNKHHVVYLSNTSMPREMLEKKFSVQFFSSSPHAALMELMKGVTDSIHEAADSGVITWDCKYEQEVMLLPYVLFVAGDNPMHTEECSHSGLKSNFLCRMCKVGGTQAQKKTNKGYQSIFKCGPPQTPEETQEQIHRQVDSFLESGGTDKVKTVATNSGIRDSTSTSIVQHLVALGKQLRKGEPGKPALPETEVRQQLRQGLETLLQVSTLDHHINPLLGMLAVDIHQDTPTEILHTVLLGVAKYFWGQTVWLLEKSHLLTKFQTRLESINKDGLNMIQLGAEYICQFKGSLIGKHFKSLARVMLYIIYDLVLQDVLDAWSIIGDLVVCGTQKLTIPRSIW
;
A
#
# COMPACT_ATOMS: atom_id res chain seq x y z
N TRP A 1 15.78 12.57 7.41
CA TRP A 1 14.44 12.61 6.80
C TRP A 1 13.46 12.65 7.96
N ASN A 2 12.80 13.79 8.20
CA ASN A 2 11.73 13.85 9.20
C ASN A 2 10.46 13.32 8.52
N LYS A 3 9.92 12.22 9.03
CA LYS A 3 8.65 11.66 8.55
C LYS A 3 7.57 12.66 8.92
N HIS A 4 7.04 13.39 7.93
CA HIS A 4 5.86 14.22 8.10
C HIS A 4 4.70 13.52 7.38
N HIS A 5 3.73 13.06 8.15
CA HIS A 5 2.48 12.54 7.61
C HIS A 5 1.54 13.71 7.35
N VAL A 6 0.98 13.74 6.14
CA VAL A 6 0.02 14.76 5.73
C VAL A 6 -1.12 14.06 4.99
N VAL A 7 -2.34 14.40 5.36
CA VAL A 7 -3.56 13.91 4.72
C VAL A 7 -4.10 15.01 3.81
N TYR A 8 -4.34 14.65 2.55
CA TYR A 8 -5.00 15.48 1.57
C TYR A 8 -6.24 14.77 1.07
N LEU A 9 -7.29 15.54 0.73
CA LEU A 9 -8.52 15.03 0.13
C LEU A 9 -8.74 15.68 -1.24
N SER A 10 -9.43 14.95 -2.11
CA SER A 10 -9.84 15.44 -3.43
C SER A 10 -11.20 14.84 -3.77
N ASN A 11 -12.10 15.65 -4.35
CA ASN A 11 -13.41 15.18 -4.78
C ASN A 11 -13.29 14.42 -6.10
N THR A 12 -13.40 13.10 -6.03
CA THR A 12 -13.27 12.16 -7.17
C THR A 12 -14.39 12.29 -8.20
N SER A 13 -15.47 13.01 -7.89
CA SER A 13 -16.55 13.31 -8.85
C SER A 13 -16.17 14.41 -9.85
N MET A 14 -15.04 15.10 -9.65
CA MET A 14 -14.59 16.14 -10.57
C MET A 14 -13.94 15.55 -11.84
N PRO A 15 -14.06 16.23 -13.00
CA PRO A 15 -13.31 15.84 -14.20
C PRO A 15 -11.81 15.77 -13.93
N ARG A 16 -11.11 14.88 -14.63
CA ARG A 16 -9.67 14.66 -14.46
C ARG A 16 -8.84 15.93 -14.55
N GLU A 17 -9.16 16.80 -15.50
CA GLU A 17 -8.47 18.09 -15.69
C GLU A 17 -8.55 19.00 -14.46
N MET A 18 -9.59 18.84 -13.64
CA MET A 18 -9.74 19.56 -12.38
C MET A 18 -8.96 18.89 -11.26
N LEU A 19 -9.07 17.55 -11.13
CA LEU A 19 -8.31 16.76 -10.14
C LEU A 19 -6.80 16.97 -10.21
N GLU A 20 -6.25 17.28 -11.39
CA GLU A 20 -4.82 17.55 -11.56
C GLU A 20 -4.40 18.97 -11.14
N LYS A 21 -5.34 19.88 -10.94
CA LYS A 21 -5.04 21.25 -10.52
C LYS A 21 -4.86 21.31 -9.00
N LYS A 22 -3.89 22.10 -8.56
CA LYS A 22 -3.56 22.28 -7.12
C LYS A 22 -4.77 22.67 -6.27
N PHE A 23 -5.69 23.47 -6.80
CA PHE A 23 -6.89 23.90 -6.08
C PHE A 23 -7.84 22.73 -5.72
N SER A 24 -7.75 21.59 -6.42
CA SER A 24 -8.60 20.42 -6.14
C SER A 24 -8.03 19.49 -5.07
N VAL A 25 -6.79 19.73 -4.63
CA VAL A 25 -6.14 18.98 -3.56
C VAL A 25 -6.24 19.80 -2.28
N GLN A 26 -7.14 19.39 -1.40
CA GLN A 26 -7.43 20.08 -0.15
C GLN A 26 -6.57 19.49 0.97
N PHE A 27 -5.84 20.35 1.68
CA PHE A 27 -5.16 19.95 2.91
C PHE A 27 -6.21 19.64 3.98
N PHE A 28 -6.08 18.50 4.65
CA PHE A 28 -6.99 18.10 5.72
C PHE A 28 -6.30 18.16 7.08
N SER A 29 -5.19 17.44 7.24
CA SER A 29 -4.49 17.38 8.53
C SER A 29 -3.02 16.99 8.40
N SER A 30 -2.22 17.39 9.37
CA SER A 30 -0.85 16.95 9.57
C SER A 30 -0.48 17.07 11.05
N SER A 31 0.40 16.20 11.54
CA SER A 31 0.93 16.32 12.90
C SER A 31 2.39 15.88 12.95
N PRO A 32 3.25 16.58 13.71
CA PRO A 32 4.61 16.12 14.00
C PRO A 32 4.64 15.06 15.12
N HIS A 33 3.52 14.85 15.82
CA HIS A 33 3.44 13.97 16.99
C HIS A 33 2.57 12.74 16.76
N ALA A 34 1.49 12.88 15.98
CA ALA A 34 0.56 11.79 15.74
C ALA A 34 1.12 10.83 14.68
N ALA A 35 0.94 9.53 14.91
CA ALA A 35 1.18 8.50 13.92
C ALA A 35 0.14 8.58 12.78
N LEU A 36 0.43 7.88 11.67
CA LEU A 36 -0.47 7.88 10.50
C LEU A 36 -1.89 7.44 10.87
N MET A 37 -2.02 6.34 11.60
CA MET A 37 -3.32 5.78 11.92
C MET A 37 -4.10 6.63 12.92
N GLU A 38 -3.43 7.43 13.77
CA GLU A 38 -4.07 8.41 14.63
C GLU A 38 -4.62 9.59 13.82
N LEU A 39 -3.88 10.06 12.81
CA LEU A 39 -4.39 11.06 11.86
C LEU A 39 -5.58 10.50 11.06
N MET A 40 -5.47 9.27 10.57
CA MET A 40 -6.56 8.61 9.85
C MET A 40 -7.78 8.42 10.73
N LYS A 41 -7.64 8.13 12.03
CA LYS A 41 -8.79 8.04 12.95
C LYS A 41 -9.59 9.35 13.00
N GLY A 42 -8.92 10.49 13.12
CA GLY A 42 -9.59 11.79 13.08
C GLY A 42 -10.27 12.08 11.72
N VAL A 43 -9.64 11.65 10.62
CA VAL A 43 -10.21 11.76 9.27
C VAL A 43 -11.47 10.89 9.13
N THR A 44 -11.40 9.61 9.52
CA THR A 44 -12.51 8.68 9.43
C THR A 44 -13.69 9.11 10.30
N ASP A 45 -13.41 9.61 11.51
CA ASP A 45 -14.46 10.09 12.42
C ASP A 45 -15.17 11.32 11.83
N SER A 46 -14.42 12.25 11.24
CA SER A 46 -15.01 13.42 10.56
C SER A 46 -15.85 13.03 9.34
N ILE A 47 -15.41 12.03 8.57
CA ILE A 47 -16.14 11.55 7.39
C ILE A 47 -17.41 10.80 7.82
N HIS A 48 -17.34 9.95 8.84
CA HIS A 48 -18.51 9.25 9.38
C HIS A 48 -19.52 10.24 9.94
N GLU A 49 -19.09 11.22 10.73
CA GLU A 49 -19.99 12.26 11.27
C GLU A 49 -20.69 13.01 10.13
N ALA A 50 -19.94 13.41 9.10
CA ALA A 50 -20.49 14.11 7.93
C ALA A 50 -21.40 13.22 7.07
N ALA A 51 -21.14 11.92 6.99
CA ALA A 51 -21.98 10.96 6.27
C ALA A 51 -23.28 10.66 7.03
N ASP A 52 -23.23 10.58 8.35
CA ASP A 52 -24.38 10.26 9.21
C ASP A 52 -25.30 11.47 9.38
N SER A 53 -24.73 12.66 9.61
CA SER A 53 -25.49 13.90 9.80
C SER A 53 -25.89 14.58 8.48
N GLY A 54 -25.14 14.32 7.41
CA GLY A 54 -25.24 15.03 6.15
C GLY A 54 -24.68 16.46 6.22
N VAL A 55 -24.11 16.92 5.12
CA VAL A 55 -23.62 18.30 4.99
C VAL A 55 -24.57 19.11 4.12
N ILE A 56 -25.34 19.99 4.74
CA ILE A 56 -26.27 20.89 4.05
C ILE A 56 -25.48 22.01 3.36
N THR A 57 -25.71 22.19 2.06
CA THR A 57 -25.06 23.23 1.26
C THR A 57 -25.97 23.74 0.15
N TRP A 58 -25.57 24.82 -0.51
CA TRP A 58 -26.32 25.41 -1.62
C TRP A 58 -25.75 24.96 -2.97
N ASP A 59 -26.58 24.36 -3.83
CA ASP A 59 -26.21 24.05 -5.21
C ASP A 59 -26.50 25.27 -6.10
N CYS A 60 -25.44 25.90 -6.63
CA CYS A 60 -25.58 27.09 -7.47
C CYS A 60 -26.13 26.81 -8.87
N LYS A 61 -26.13 25.55 -9.35
CA LYS A 61 -26.69 25.16 -10.63
C LYS A 61 -28.20 24.95 -10.54
N TYR A 62 -28.67 24.34 -9.46
CA TYR A 62 -30.09 24.07 -9.25
C TYR A 62 -30.80 25.12 -8.37
N GLU A 63 -30.06 26.07 -7.81
CA GLU A 63 -30.56 27.14 -6.94
C GLU A 63 -31.42 26.59 -5.79
N GLN A 64 -30.93 25.53 -5.15
CA GLN A 64 -31.62 24.89 -4.03
C GLN A 64 -30.63 24.36 -3.00
N GLU A 65 -31.15 24.14 -1.80
CA GLU A 65 -30.43 23.43 -0.74
C GLU A 65 -30.29 21.95 -1.10
N VAL A 66 -29.08 21.42 -0.96
CA VAL A 66 -28.75 20.02 -1.18
C VAL A 66 -27.99 19.46 0.01
N MET A 67 -28.11 18.16 0.24
CA MET A 67 -27.37 17.45 1.27
C MET A 67 -26.27 16.61 0.62
N LEU A 68 -25.02 16.82 1.07
CA LEU A 68 -23.87 16.02 0.64
C LEU A 68 -23.61 14.92 1.66
N LEU A 69 -23.38 13.71 1.15
CA LEU A 69 -23.01 12.52 1.92
C LEU A 69 -21.61 12.08 1.47
N PRO A 70 -20.54 12.51 2.14
CA PRO A 70 -19.18 12.15 1.75
C PRO A 70 -18.90 10.69 2.09
N TYR A 71 -18.15 10.01 1.23
CA TYR A 71 -17.57 8.71 1.50
C TYR A 71 -16.21 8.60 0.82
N VAL A 72 -15.34 7.74 1.35
CA VAL A 72 -14.01 7.50 0.77
C VAL A 72 -14.17 6.58 -0.44
N LEU A 73 -13.61 6.96 -1.59
CA LEU A 73 -13.60 6.11 -2.77
C LEU A 73 -12.37 5.20 -2.84
N PHE A 74 -11.19 5.74 -2.53
CA PHE A 74 -9.93 5.01 -2.45
C PHE A 74 -8.92 5.83 -1.65
N VAL A 75 -7.88 5.18 -1.12
CA VAL A 75 -6.77 5.83 -0.43
C VAL A 75 -5.53 5.74 -1.30
N ALA A 76 -4.89 6.88 -1.56
CA ALA A 76 -3.68 6.94 -2.37
C ALA A 76 -2.46 7.25 -1.50
N GLY A 77 -1.47 6.38 -1.59
CA GLY A 77 -0.21 6.48 -0.88
C GLY A 77 0.93 5.78 -1.63
N ASP A 78 2.13 5.84 -1.06
CA ASP A 78 3.22 4.97 -1.50
C ASP A 78 3.08 3.56 -0.90
N ASN A 79 3.90 2.61 -1.35
CA ASN A 79 3.82 1.22 -0.88
C ASN A 79 4.00 1.08 0.65
N PRO A 80 4.94 1.78 1.31
CA PRO A 80 5.02 1.80 2.77
C PRO A 80 3.74 2.32 3.45
N MET A 81 3.14 3.39 2.94
CA MET A 81 1.90 3.96 3.47
C MET A 81 0.73 2.98 3.33
N HIS A 82 0.51 2.41 2.14
CA HIS A 82 -0.53 1.39 1.95
C HIS A 82 -0.30 0.13 2.81
N THR A 83 0.96 -0.22 3.10
CA THR A 83 1.26 -1.35 4.00
C THR A 83 0.73 -1.05 5.40
N GLU A 84 0.91 0.17 5.90
CA GLU A 84 0.41 0.63 7.20
C GLU A 84 -1.13 0.74 7.19
N GLU A 85 -1.70 1.37 6.17
CA GLU A 85 -3.16 1.55 6.00
C GLU A 85 -3.93 0.24 5.80
N CYS A 86 -3.26 -0.82 5.33
CA CYS A 86 -3.86 -2.15 5.18
C CYS A 86 -3.61 -3.09 6.36
N SER A 87 -2.99 -2.61 7.44
CA SER A 87 -2.48 -3.44 8.55
C SER A 87 -1.65 -4.64 8.04
N HIS A 88 -0.83 -4.42 7.00
CA HIS A 88 -0.03 -5.45 6.34
C HIS A 88 1.38 -5.51 6.94
N SER A 89 1.95 -6.71 7.03
CA SER A 89 3.28 -6.96 7.64
C SER A 89 4.47 -6.66 6.71
N GLY A 90 4.21 -6.23 5.48
CA GLY A 90 5.21 -5.94 4.45
C GLY A 90 5.90 -7.19 3.88
N LEU A 91 7.01 -7.00 3.17
CA LEU A 91 7.65 -8.02 2.34
C LEU A 91 8.25 -9.23 3.10
N LYS A 92 8.40 -9.13 4.42
CA LYS A 92 8.97 -10.20 5.25
C LYS A 92 7.93 -11.25 5.69
N SER A 93 6.65 -10.99 5.47
CA SER A 93 5.59 -11.95 5.75
C SER A 93 5.61 -13.15 4.81
N ASN A 94 4.85 -14.19 5.18
CA ASN A 94 4.56 -15.26 4.26
C ASN A 94 3.69 -14.77 3.10
N PHE A 95 2.71 -13.90 3.36
CA PHE A 95 1.82 -13.32 2.35
C PHE A 95 2.21 -11.88 1.98
N LEU A 96 2.84 -11.73 0.82
CA LEU A 96 3.55 -10.50 0.43
C LEU A 96 2.67 -9.43 -0.24
N CYS A 97 1.46 -9.79 -0.67
CA CYS A 97 0.51 -8.86 -1.27
C CYS A 97 -0.48 -8.38 -0.21
N ARG A 98 -0.82 -7.10 -0.23
CA ARG A 98 -1.84 -6.52 0.63
C ARG A 98 -3.26 -6.76 0.14
N MET A 99 -3.44 -7.11 -1.13
CA MET A 99 -4.76 -7.26 -1.77
C MET A 99 -5.24 -8.72 -1.77
N CYS A 100 -4.33 -9.68 -1.67
CA CYS A 100 -4.64 -11.10 -1.72
C CYS A 100 -3.61 -11.94 -0.95
N LYS A 101 -3.98 -13.18 -0.63
CA LYS A 101 -3.18 -14.14 0.13
C LYS A 101 -2.14 -14.88 -0.73
N VAL A 102 -1.53 -14.20 -1.69
CA VAL A 102 -0.43 -14.77 -2.48
C VAL A 102 0.86 -14.78 -1.66
N GLY A 103 1.57 -15.91 -1.70
CA GLY A 103 2.84 -16.06 -1.00
C GLY A 103 3.11 -17.48 -0.54
N GLY A 104 3.59 -17.60 0.69
CA GLY A 104 4.09 -18.83 1.29
C GLY A 104 5.37 -18.57 2.08
N THR A 105 5.85 -19.60 2.75
CA THR A 105 7.14 -19.55 3.46
C THR A 105 8.27 -19.17 2.49
N GLN A 106 9.35 -18.60 3.02
CA GLN A 106 10.52 -18.27 2.20
C GLN A 106 11.11 -19.50 1.49
N ALA A 107 11.02 -20.68 2.09
CA ALA A 107 11.42 -21.93 1.46
C ALA A 107 10.54 -22.27 0.25
N GLN A 108 9.21 -22.17 0.39
CA GLN A 108 8.26 -22.42 -0.69
C GLN A 108 8.47 -21.45 -1.86
N LYS A 109 8.62 -20.14 -1.58
CA LYS A 109 8.82 -19.10 -2.61
C LYS A 109 10.10 -19.28 -3.43
N LYS A 110 11.11 -19.97 -2.89
CA LYS A 110 12.37 -20.30 -3.59
C LYS A 110 12.29 -21.54 -4.49
N THR A 111 11.22 -22.33 -4.42
CA THR A 111 10.99 -23.45 -5.34
C THR A 111 10.47 -22.95 -6.69
N ASN A 112 10.71 -23.67 -7.79
CA ASN A 112 10.18 -23.28 -9.11
C ASN A 112 8.65 -23.13 -9.10
N LYS A 113 7.94 -24.05 -8.43
CA LYS A 113 6.47 -23.99 -8.30
C LYS A 113 6.03 -22.78 -7.48
N GLY A 114 6.68 -22.51 -6.35
CA GLY A 114 6.35 -21.37 -5.50
C GLY A 114 6.67 -20.02 -6.15
N TYR A 115 7.77 -19.95 -6.92
CA TYR A 115 8.09 -18.78 -7.72
C TYR A 115 7.07 -18.55 -8.84
N GLN A 116 6.58 -19.60 -9.50
CA GLN A 116 5.50 -19.44 -10.48
C GLN A 116 4.17 -19.02 -9.82
N SER A 117 3.87 -19.50 -8.61
CA SER A 117 2.62 -19.15 -7.94
C SER A 117 2.53 -17.70 -7.50
N ILE A 118 3.65 -17.00 -7.25
CA ILE A 118 3.61 -15.58 -6.87
C ILE A 118 3.13 -14.65 -8.00
N PHE A 119 3.12 -15.12 -9.26
CA PHE A 119 2.59 -14.38 -10.41
C PHE A 119 1.10 -14.64 -10.66
N LYS A 120 0.42 -15.38 -9.77
CA LYS A 120 -1.01 -15.61 -9.81
C LYS A 120 -1.66 -14.95 -8.61
N CYS A 121 -2.80 -14.30 -8.82
CA CYS A 121 -3.60 -13.76 -7.72
C CYS A 121 -4.03 -14.89 -6.78
N GLY A 122 -3.79 -14.70 -5.48
CA GLY A 122 -4.33 -15.57 -4.45
C GLY A 122 -5.79 -15.21 -4.13
N PRO A 123 -6.41 -15.92 -3.18
CA PRO A 123 -7.70 -15.52 -2.62
C PRO A 123 -7.63 -14.06 -2.12
N PRO A 124 -8.69 -13.25 -2.33
CA PRO A 124 -8.71 -11.87 -1.85
C PRO A 124 -8.54 -11.82 -0.34
N GLN A 125 -7.94 -10.74 0.13
CA GLN A 125 -7.93 -10.39 1.55
C GLN A 125 -9.04 -9.37 1.79
N THR A 126 -9.81 -9.53 2.87
CA THR A 126 -10.93 -8.62 3.19
C THR A 126 -10.69 -7.89 4.51
N PRO A 127 -11.30 -6.70 4.71
CA PRO A 127 -11.18 -5.96 5.96
C PRO A 127 -11.66 -6.77 7.18
N GLU A 128 -12.72 -7.57 7.03
CA GLU A 128 -13.29 -8.38 8.11
C GLU A 128 -12.33 -9.49 8.54
N GLU A 129 -11.68 -10.17 7.59
CA GLU A 129 -10.65 -11.16 7.90
C GLU A 129 -9.46 -10.52 8.61
N THR A 130 -9.07 -9.32 8.19
CA THR A 130 -7.98 -8.56 8.81
C THR A 130 -8.33 -8.17 10.23
N GLN A 131 -9.53 -7.66 10.47
CA GLN A 131 -10.06 -7.37 11.79
C GLN A 131 -10.05 -8.62 12.67
N GLU A 132 -10.58 -9.74 12.17
CA GLU A 132 -10.59 -11.01 12.91
C GLU A 132 -9.17 -11.48 13.28
N GLN A 133 -8.20 -11.36 12.36
CA GLN A 133 -6.81 -11.70 12.67
C GLN A 133 -6.21 -10.77 13.73
N ILE A 134 -6.55 -9.48 13.73
CA ILE A 134 -6.07 -8.55 14.77
C ILE A 134 -6.65 -8.93 16.13
N HIS A 135 -7.94 -9.26 16.21
CA HIS A 135 -8.57 -9.79 17.42
C HIS A 135 -7.87 -11.06 17.93
N ARG A 136 -7.65 -12.04 17.04
CA ARG A 136 -6.92 -13.27 17.37
C ARG A 136 -5.50 -13.01 17.87
N GLN A 137 -4.82 -12.00 17.33
CA GLN A 137 -3.48 -11.60 17.81
C GLN A 137 -3.55 -11.01 19.22
N VAL A 138 -4.55 -10.16 19.51
CA VAL A 138 -4.77 -9.62 20.87
C VAL A 138 -5.08 -10.73 21.86
N ASP A 139 -5.97 -11.67 21.50
CA ASP A 139 -6.30 -12.83 22.34
C ASP A 139 -5.07 -13.72 22.61
N SER A 140 -4.23 -13.92 21.60
CA SER A 140 -2.98 -14.70 21.73
C SER A 140 -2.01 -14.09 22.74
N PHE A 141 -2.05 -12.78 23.00
CA PHE A 141 -1.24 -12.14 24.04
C PHE A 141 -1.70 -12.47 25.46
N LEU A 142 -2.96 -12.86 25.63
CA LEU A 142 -3.51 -13.26 26.93
C LEU A 142 -2.96 -14.62 27.39
N GLU A 143 -2.29 -15.36 26.49
CA GLU A 143 -1.73 -16.68 26.77
C GLU A 143 -0.24 -16.64 27.15
N SER A 144 0.23 -17.72 27.77
CA SER A 144 1.66 -17.95 28.01
C SER A 144 2.42 -18.01 26.68
N GLY A 145 3.61 -17.38 26.65
CA GLY A 145 4.41 -17.26 25.43
C GLY A 145 3.80 -16.37 24.35
N GLY A 146 2.80 -15.53 24.68
CA GLY A 146 2.03 -14.74 23.71
C GLY A 146 2.86 -13.91 22.73
N THR A 147 4.04 -13.41 23.14
CA THR A 147 4.93 -12.65 22.25
C THR A 147 5.39 -13.46 21.03
N ASP A 148 5.80 -14.71 21.21
CA ASP A 148 6.28 -15.53 20.09
C ASP A 148 5.13 -16.14 19.29
N LYS A 149 4.01 -16.45 19.97
CA LYS A 149 2.75 -16.83 19.30
C LYS A 149 2.28 -15.73 18.36
N VAL A 150 2.26 -14.48 18.80
CA VAL A 150 1.81 -13.38 17.94
C VAL A 150 2.76 -13.09 16.80
N LYS A 151 4.08 -13.15 17.01
CA LYS A 151 5.04 -13.08 15.90
C LYS A 151 4.75 -14.17 14.85
N THR A 152 4.43 -15.37 15.31
CA THR A 152 4.09 -16.51 14.45
C THR A 152 2.79 -16.25 13.69
N VAL A 153 1.74 -15.82 14.39
CA VAL A 153 0.43 -15.49 13.80
C VAL A 153 0.56 -14.34 12.80
N ALA A 154 1.25 -13.25 13.13
CA ALA A 154 1.49 -12.12 12.22
C ALA A 154 2.31 -12.55 10.99
N THR A 155 3.33 -13.39 11.16
CA THR A 155 4.13 -13.91 10.03
C THR A 155 3.29 -14.80 9.11
N ASN A 156 2.45 -15.66 9.70
CA ASN A 156 1.62 -16.62 8.99
C ASN A 156 0.40 -15.98 8.33
N SER A 157 -0.20 -14.96 8.93
CA SER A 157 -1.32 -14.21 8.35
C SER A 157 -0.85 -13.10 7.40
N GLY A 158 0.36 -12.59 7.60
CA GLY A 158 0.84 -11.38 6.93
C GLY A 158 0.22 -10.09 7.46
N ILE A 159 -0.44 -10.13 8.62
CA ILE A 159 -1.22 -9.02 9.18
C ILE A 159 -0.54 -8.51 10.44
N ARG A 160 -0.36 -7.19 10.50
CA ARG A 160 0.18 -6.49 11.65
C ARG A 160 -0.41 -5.10 11.72
N ASP A 161 -1.13 -4.85 12.81
CA ASP A 161 -1.74 -3.55 13.06
C ASP A 161 -0.82 -2.66 13.91
N SER A 162 -0.56 -1.44 13.43
CA SER A 162 0.24 -0.46 14.17
C SER A 162 -0.55 0.18 15.31
N THR A 163 -1.86 0.36 15.14
CA THR A 163 -2.77 0.99 16.11
C THR A 163 -2.87 0.18 17.40
N SER A 164 -2.99 -1.15 17.31
CA SER A 164 -3.07 -2.03 18.47
C SER A 164 -1.73 -2.23 19.22
N THR A 165 -0.61 -1.70 18.68
CA THR A 165 0.73 -1.95 19.22
C THR A 165 0.89 -1.45 20.67
N SER A 166 0.28 -0.33 21.04
CA SER A 166 0.34 0.22 22.40
C SER A 166 -0.35 -0.69 23.42
N ILE A 167 -1.57 -1.16 23.09
CA ILE A 167 -2.35 -2.13 23.88
C ILE A 167 -1.52 -3.40 24.07
N VAL A 168 -0.98 -3.91 22.96
CA VAL A 168 -0.13 -5.11 22.96
C VAL A 168 1.09 -4.95 23.87
N GLN A 169 1.80 -3.83 23.79
CA GLN A 169 2.98 -3.58 24.63
C GLN A 169 2.61 -3.52 26.12
N HIS A 170 1.49 -2.89 26.45
CA HIS A 170 0.99 -2.83 27.82
C HIS A 170 0.66 -4.24 28.36
N LEU A 171 -0.06 -5.05 27.60
CA LEU A 171 -0.40 -6.42 27.98
C LEU A 171 0.85 -7.30 28.13
N VAL A 172 1.86 -7.12 27.28
CA VAL A 172 3.14 -7.83 27.40
C VAL A 172 3.88 -7.42 28.67
N ALA A 173 3.91 -6.12 29.01
CA ALA A 173 4.55 -5.65 30.23
C ALA A 173 3.85 -6.18 31.49
N LEU A 174 2.52 -6.08 31.55
CA LEU A 174 1.71 -6.62 32.63
C LEU A 174 1.90 -8.14 32.76
N GLY A 175 1.87 -8.87 31.64
CA GLY A 175 2.06 -10.32 31.62
C GLY A 175 3.45 -10.77 32.07
N LYS A 176 4.48 -9.93 31.89
CA LYS A 176 5.83 -10.20 32.45
C LYS A 176 5.86 -9.95 33.96
N GLN A 177 5.21 -8.90 34.43
CA GLN A 177 5.13 -8.58 35.87
C GLN A 177 4.43 -9.69 36.64
N LEU A 178 3.24 -10.12 36.17
CA LEU A 178 2.45 -11.16 36.81
C LEU A 178 3.18 -12.51 36.87
N ARG A 179 3.93 -12.87 35.81
CA ARG A 179 4.66 -14.15 35.73
C ARG A 179 6.00 -14.15 36.44
N LYS A 180 6.62 -12.99 36.67
CA LYS A 180 7.89 -12.90 37.43
C LYS A 180 7.69 -13.25 38.91
N GLY A 181 6.47 -13.07 39.44
CA GLY A 181 6.13 -13.33 40.83
C GLY A 181 6.77 -12.35 41.80
N GLU A 182 6.26 -12.28 43.03
CA GLU A 182 6.90 -11.54 44.12
C GLU A 182 7.88 -12.46 44.87
N PRO A 183 9.03 -11.94 45.36
CA PRO A 183 9.96 -12.72 46.17
C PRO A 183 9.23 -13.33 47.38
N GLY A 184 9.24 -14.67 47.49
CA GLY A 184 8.62 -15.39 48.60
C GLY A 184 7.15 -15.78 48.41
N LYS A 185 6.50 -15.45 47.28
CA LYS A 185 5.17 -15.95 46.93
C LYS A 185 5.24 -16.99 45.79
N PRO A 186 4.39 -18.03 45.81
CA PRO A 186 4.28 -18.96 44.68
C PRO A 186 3.83 -18.22 43.42
N ALA A 187 4.30 -18.68 42.26
CA ALA A 187 3.90 -18.12 40.97
C ALA A 187 2.37 -18.21 40.80
N LEU A 188 1.77 -17.14 40.26
CA LEU A 188 0.35 -17.12 39.95
C LEU A 188 0.02 -18.22 38.93
N PRO A 189 -1.08 -18.98 39.13
CA PRO A 189 -1.57 -19.90 38.10
C PRO A 189 -1.84 -19.16 36.78
N GLU A 190 -1.53 -19.78 35.63
CA GLU A 190 -1.70 -19.12 34.33
C GLU A 190 -3.16 -18.70 34.05
N THR A 191 -4.14 -19.41 34.64
CA THR A 191 -5.55 -19.02 34.58
C THR A 191 -5.81 -17.67 35.24
N GLU A 192 -5.18 -17.40 36.38
CA GLU A 192 -5.28 -16.14 37.12
C GLU A 192 -4.55 -15.01 36.38
N VAL A 193 -3.36 -15.31 35.84
CA VAL A 193 -2.61 -14.37 34.99
C VAL A 193 -3.46 -13.95 33.78
N ARG A 194 -4.11 -14.91 33.11
CA ARG A 194 -4.99 -14.63 31.97
C ARG A 194 -6.19 -13.77 32.37
N GLN A 195 -6.78 -14.02 33.53
CA GLN A 195 -7.92 -13.22 34.03
C GLN A 195 -7.50 -11.77 34.29
N GLN A 196 -6.36 -11.54 34.95
CA GLN A 196 -5.85 -10.20 35.20
C GLN A 196 -5.43 -9.49 33.90
N LEU A 197 -4.88 -10.21 32.92
CA LEU A 197 -4.60 -9.65 31.59
C LEU A 197 -5.88 -9.22 30.86
N ARG A 198 -6.95 -10.01 30.96
CA ARG A 198 -8.28 -9.64 30.42
C ARG A 198 -8.82 -8.38 31.08
N GLN A 199 -8.75 -8.31 32.41
CA GLN A 199 -9.16 -7.11 33.14
C GLN A 199 -8.31 -5.89 32.77
N GLY A 200 -7.01 -6.08 32.55
CA GLY A 200 -6.12 -5.04 32.04
C GLY A 200 -6.52 -4.56 30.64
N LEU A 201 -6.88 -5.49 29.74
CA LEU A 201 -7.41 -5.15 28.42
C LEU A 201 -8.73 -4.37 28.52
N GLU A 202 -9.69 -4.84 29.32
CA GLU A 202 -10.97 -4.15 29.55
C GLU A 202 -10.75 -2.73 30.12
N THR A 203 -9.79 -2.57 31.03
CA THR A 203 -9.42 -1.27 31.59
C THR A 203 -8.86 -0.32 30.52
N LEU A 204 -8.04 -0.83 29.60
CA LEU A 204 -7.51 -0.04 28.48
C LEU A 204 -8.61 0.36 27.48
N LEU A 205 -9.52 -0.56 27.20
CA LEU A 205 -10.64 -0.33 26.26
C LEU A 205 -11.73 0.57 26.86
N GLN A 206 -11.81 0.67 28.19
CA GLN A 206 -12.82 1.43 28.91
C GLN A 206 -14.25 1.03 28.48
N VAL A 207 -15.01 1.96 27.89
CA VAL A 207 -16.39 1.74 27.43
C VAL A 207 -16.43 1.34 25.94
N SER A 208 -15.30 1.39 25.24
CA SER A 208 -15.21 1.13 23.80
C SER A 208 -14.84 -0.33 23.50
N THR A 209 -15.11 -0.77 22.27
CA THR A 209 -14.69 -2.10 21.79
C THR A 209 -13.28 -2.04 21.22
N LEU A 210 -12.62 -3.19 21.10
CA LEU A 210 -11.29 -3.29 20.45
C LEU A 210 -11.30 -2.69 19.03
N ASP A 211 -12.43 -2.75 18.32
CA ASP A 211 -12.57 -2.19 16.97
C ASP A 211 -12.30 -0.68 16.89
N HIS A 212 -12.50 0.05 18.00
CA HIS A 212 -12.18 1.48 18.08
C HIS A 212 -10.68 1.76 18.25
N HIS A 213 -9.87 0.73 18.52
CA HIS A 213 -8.43 0.81 18.81
C HIS A 213 -7.56 0.06 17.80
N ILE A 214 -8.16 -0.49 16.75
CA ILE A 214 -7.45 -1.06 15.60
C ILE A 214 -7.49 -0.07 14.44
N ASN A 215 -6.88 -0.43 13.30
CA ASN A 215 -6.91 0.39 12.09
C ASN A 215 -8.34 0.88 11.74
N PRO A 216 -8.59 2.21 11.82
CA PRO A 216 -9.91 2.79 11.59
C PRO A 216 -10.44 2.62 10.16
N LEU A 217 -9.56 2.34 9.20
CA LEU A 217 -9.96 2.17 7.80
C LEU A 217 -10.63 0.81 7.54
N LEU A 218 -10.46 -0.17 8.43
CA LEU A 218 -11.08 -1.51 8.30
C LEU A 218 -12.61 -1.47 8.40
N GLY A 219 -13.15 -0.49 9.11
CA GLY A 219 -14.59 -0.33 9.34
C GLY A 219 -15.25 0.78 8.51
N MET A 220 -14.53 1.38 7.57
CA MET A 220 -15.06 2.47 6.76
C MET A 220 -16.12 1.98 5.77
N LEU A 221 -17.24 2.71 5.69
CA LEU A 221 -18.28 2.42 4.71
C LEU A 221 -17.80 2.76 3.29
N ALA A 222 -18.12 1.88 2.33
CA ALA A 222 -17.88 2.05 0.90
C ALA A 222 -16.42 2.03 0.41
N VAL A 223 -15.46 1.68 1.27
CA VAL A 223 -14.05 1.46 0.87
C VAL A 223 -13.54 0.13 1.42
N ASP A 224 -13.02 -0.71 0.56
CA ASP A 224 -12.23 -1.88 0.94
C ASP A 224 -10.75 -1.51 0.83
N ILE A 225 -10.08 -1.25 1.95
CA ILE A 225 -8.66 -0.91 1.96
C ILE A 225 -7.75 -1.89 1.20
N HIS A 226 -8.13 -3.16 1.08
CA HIS A 226 -7.35 -4.14 0.35
C HIS A 226 -7.55 -4.05 -1.16
N GLN A 227 -8.66 -3.51 -1.66
CA GLN A 227 -8.94 -3.34 -3.09
C GLN A 227 -8.80 -1.88 -3.57
N ASP A 228 -9.20 -0.94 -2.72
CA ASP A 228 -9.27 0.50 -2.96
C ASP A 228 -8.02 1.24 -2.45
N THR A 229 -6.86 0.57 -2.44
CA THR A 229 -5.54 1.18 -2.30
C THR A 229 -4.75 0.99 -3.60
N PRO A 230 -4.94 1.83 -4.63
CA PRO A 230 -4.28 1.69 -5.91
C PRO A 230 -2.78 1.48 -5.80
N THR A 231 -2.25 0.53 -6.56
CA THR A 231 -0.81 0.25 -6.53
C THR A 231 0.00 1.42 -7.03
N GLU A 232 0.97 1.84 -6.22
CA GLU A 232 1.88 2.91 -6.58
C GLU A 232 2.81 2.45 -7.71
N ILE A 233 2.71 3.14 -8.85
CA ILE A 233 3.39 2.74 -10.09
C ILE A 233 4.90 2.98 -10.02
N LEU A 234 5.36 4.00 -9.30
CA LEU A 234 6.74 4.44 -9.38
C LEU A 234 7.70 3.40 -8.77
N HIS A 235 7.44 2.85 -7.58
CA HIS A 235 8.29 1.81 -7.00
C HIS A 235 7.96 0.42 -7.54
N THR A 236 6.69 0.13 -7.85
CA THR A 236 6.27 -1.21 -8.26
C THR A 236 6.60 -1.51 -9.72
N VAL A 237 6.27 -0.58 -10.62
CA VAL A 237 6.41 -0.79 -12.07
C VAL A 237 7.66 -0.10 -12.61
N LEU A 238 7.85 1.20 -12.35
CA LEU A 238 8.92 1.97 -12.97
C LEU A 238 10.31 1.63 -12.40
N LEU A 239 10.46 1.69 -11.08
CA LEU A 239 11.71 1.34 -10.38
C LEU A 239 11.82 -0.14 -10.03
N GLY A 240 10.72 -0.89 -10.20
CA GLY A 240 10.67 -2.34 -10.14
C GLY A 240 10.84 -2.94 -11.53
N VAL A 241 9.74 -3.45 -12.09
CA VAL A 241 9.71 -4.22 -13.35
C VAL A 241 10.52 -3.56 -14.49
N ALA A 242 10.22 -2.31 -14.83
CA ALA A 242 10.85 -1.62 -15.95
C ALA A 242 12.35 -1.38 -15.73
N LYS A 243 12.78 -1.04 -14.51
CA LYS A 243 14.20 -0.86 -14.17
C LYS A 243 15.01 -2.14 -14.34
N TYR A 244 14.52 -3.25 -13.80
CA TYR A 244 15.24 -4.52 -13.91
C TYR A 244 15.22 -5.06 -15.34
N PHE A 245 14.10 -4.91 -16.05
CA PHE A 245 14.00 -5.31 -17.44
C PHE A 245 14.86 -4.45 -18.38
N TRP A 246 14.99 -3.16 -18.09
CA TRP A 246 15.95 -2.28 -18.73
C TRP A 246 17.39 -2.75 -18.54
N GLY A 247 17.78 -3.15 -17.33
CA GLY A 247 19.11 -3.72 -17.07
C GLY A 247 19.40 -4.94 -17.95
N GLN A 248 18.44 -5.85 -18.08
CA GLN A 248 18.55 -7.01 -18.98
C GLN A 248 18.63 -6.60 -20.46
N THR A 249 17.83 -5.63 -20.87
CA THR A 249 17.82 -5.12 -22.25
C THR A 249 19.16 -4.49 -22.62
N VAL A 250 19.71 -3.65 -21.73
CA VAL A 250 21.04 -3.04 -21.89
C VAL A 250 22.11 -4.11 -22.03
N TRP A 251 22.10 -5.12 -21.17
CA TRP A 251 23.07 -6.20 -21.22
C TRP A 251 23.04 -6.92 -22.59
N LEU A 252 21.85 -7.18 -23.14
CA LEU A 252 21.70 -7.76 -24.49
C LEU A 252 22.28 -6.84 -25.57
N LEU A 253 21.95 -5.54 -25.53
CA LEU A 253 22.46 -4.55 -26.48
C LEU A 253 23.98 -4.43 -26.43
N GLU A 254 24.59 -4.47 -25.25
CA GLU A 254 26.04 -4.43 -25.08
C GLU A 254 26.71 -5.69 -25.60
N LYS A 255 26.17 -6.87 -25.27
CA LYS A 255 26.64 -8.16 -25.75
C LYS A 255 26.66 -8.25 -27.28
N SER A 256 25.69 -7.62 -27.93
CA SER A 256 25.57 -7.59 -29.39
C SER A 256 26.21 -6.35 -30.04
N HIS A 257 26.87 -5.47 -29.27
CA HIS A 257 27.45 -4.20 -29.76
C HIS A 257 26.43 -3.25 -30.44
N LEU A 258 25.15 -3.31 -30.02
CA LEU A 258 24.04 -2.53 -30.59
C LEU A 258 23.67 -1.29 -29.77
N LEU A 259 24.34 -1.01 -28.65
CA LEU A 259 24.01 0.12 -27.79
C LEU A 259 24.13 1.48 -28.51
N THR A 260 25.11 1.65 -29.39
CA THR A 260 25.25 2.88 -30.20
C THR A 260 24.07 3.03 -31.17
N LYS A 261 23.63 1.94 -31.81
CA LYS A 261 22.45 1.94 -32.70
C LYS A 261 21.18 2.29 -31.93
N PHE A 262 21.02 1.77 -30.71
CA PHE A 262 19.95 2.15 -29.79
C PHE A 262 19.99 3.66 -29.49
N GLN A 263 21.16 4.20 -29.14
CA GLN A 263 21.32 5.63 -28.83
C GLN A 263 20.94 6.52 -30.01
N THR A 264 21.43 6.21 -31.21
CA THR A 264 21.10 6.97 -32.43
C THR A 264 19.60 6.96 -32.70
N ARG A 265 18.94 5.82 -32.53
CA ARG A 265 17.48 5.72 -32.72
C ARG A 265 16.69 6.50 -31.68
N LEU A 266 17.09 6.41 -30.42
CA LEU A 266 16.48 7.18 -29.33
C LEU A 266 16.62 8.69 -29.57
N GLU A 267 17.74 9.15 -30.11
CA GLU A 267 17.93 10.56 -30.46
C GLU A 267 17.08 10.98 -31.68
N SER A 268 16.87 10.07 -32.64
CA SER A 268 16.14 10.34 -33.88
C SER A 268 14.61 10.37 -33.74
N ILE A 269 14.06 9.94 -32.60
CA ILE A 269 12.61 9.86 -32.43
C ILE A 269 11.99 11.27 -32.43
N ASN A 270 10.83 11.43 -33.08
CA ASN A 270 10.06 12.66 -32.93
C ASN A 270 9.55 12.75 -31.48
N LYS A 271 9.89 13.86 -30.82
CA LYS A 271 9.54 14.17 -29.43
C LYS A 271 8.22 14.96 -29.34
N ASP A 272 7.61 15.32 -30.47
CA ASP A 272 6.31 16.01 -30.53
C ASP A 272 5.18 15.14 -29.97
N GLY A 273 4.29 15.73 -29.17
CA GLY A 273 3.16 15.01 -28.53
C GLY A 273 3.53 14.14 -27.33
N LEU A 274 4.82 13.84 -27.17
CA LEU A 274 5.37 13.27 -25.96
C LEU A 274 5.62 14.43 -24.98
N ASN A 275 4.66 14.76 -24.11
CA ASN A 275 4.80 15.73 -22.99
C ASN A 275 5.92 15.30 -22.01
N MET A 276 7.16 15.25 -22.48
CA MET A 276 8.25 14.49 -21.90
C MET A 276 9.38 15.39 -21.48
N ILE A 277 10.05 14.96 -20.40
CA ILE A 277 11.41 15.39 -20.11
C ILE A 277 12.26 14.99 -21.30
N GLN A 278 13.10 15.92 -21.80
CA GLN A 278 14.07 15.65 -22.85
C GLN A 278 14.73 14.29 -22.61
N LEU A 279 14.42 13.30 -23.47
CA LEU A 279 15.15 12.05 -23.55
C LEU A 279 16.52 12.40 -24.12
N GLY A 280 17.46 12.80 -23.26
CA GLY A 280 18.86 12.90 -23.66
C GLY A 280 19.36 11.49 -23.92
N ALA A 281 19.45 11.06 -25.18
CA ALA A 281 19.83 9.69 -25.51
C ALA A 281 21.21 9.36 -24.95
N GLU A 282 22.13 10.33 -25.03
CA GLU A 282 23.45 10.28 -24.40
C GLU A 282 23.35 10.06 -22.89
N TYR A 283 22.53 10.83 -22.18
CA TYR A 283 22.34 10.68 -20.74
C TYR A 283 21.79 9.30 -20.38
N ILE A 284 20.78 8.80 -21.10
CA ILE A 284 20.20 7.47 -20.87
C ILE A 284 21.25 6.38 -21.02
N CYS A 285 22.08 6.45 -22.06
CA CYS A 285 23.14 5.47 -22.31
C CYS A 285 24.31 5.60 -21.33
N GLN A 286 24.72 6.83 -20.97
CA GLN A 286 25.81 7.08 -20.03
C GLN A 286 25.43 6.64 -18.61
N PHE A 287 24.22 6.97 -18.16
CA PHE A 287 23.73 6.72 -16.81
C PHE A 287 22.71 5.56 -16.75
N LYS A 288 22.85 4.57 -17.64
CA LYS A 288 21.93 3.43 -17.78
C LYS A 288 21.64 2.67 -16.48
N GLY A 289 22.55 2.69 -15.50
CA GLY A 289 22.38 2.08 -14.17
C GLY A 289 21.76 2.99 -13.10
N SER A 290 21.66 4.29 -13.35
CA SER A 290 21.26 5.31 -12.36
C SER A 290 20.01 6.10 -12.77
N LEU A 291 19.21 5.52 -13.67
CA LEU A 291 17.97 6.12 -14.11
C LEU A 291 16.90 6.13 -13.00
N ILE A 292 16.03 7.14 -13.05
CA ILE A 292 14.93 7.33 -12.10
C ILE A 292 13.59 7.11 -12.80
N GLY A 293 12.48 7.04 -12.04
CA GLY A 293 11.17 6.65 -12.56
C GLY A 293 10.69 7.46 -13.77
N LYS A 294 10.99 8.76 -13.84
CA LYS A 294 10.64 9.61 -14.99
C LYS A 294 11.31 9.15 -16.31
N HIS A 295 12.53 8.60 -16.23
CA HIS A 295 13.25 8.06 -17.38
C HIS A 295 12.60 6.74 -17.82
N PHE A 296 12.31 5.83 -16.88
CA PHE A 296 11.65 4.56 -17.21
C PHE A 296 10.23 4.76 -17.77
N LYS A 297 9.49 5.73 -17.24
CA LYS A 297 8.17 6.11 -17.78
C LYS A 297 8.28 6.56 -19.24
N SER A 298 9.31 7.32 -19.56
CA SER A 298 9.56 7.83 -20.90
C SER A 298 10.03 6.72 -21.83
N LEU A 299 10.99 5.88 -21.39
CA LEU A 299 11.49 4.74 -22.13
C LEU A 299 10.37 3.78 -22.49
N ALA A 300 9.57 3.33 -21.52
CA ALA A 300 8.49 2.35 -21.74
C ALA A 300 7.51 2.75 -22.87
N ARG A 301 7.34 4.05 -23.12
CA ARG A 301 6.47 4.57 -24.20
C ARG A 301 7.08 4.45 -25.60
N VAL A 302 8.40 4.43 -25.69
CA VAL A 302 9.13 4.49 -26.97
C VAL A 302 9.91 3.23 -27.27
N MET A 303 10.11 2.33 -26.30
CA MET A 303 11.00 1.16 -26.43
C MET A 303 10.69 0.32 -27.67
N LEU A 304 9.41 0.04 -27.95
CA LEU A 304 9.00 -0.82 -29.07
C LEU A 304 9.53 -0.30 -30.42
N TYR A 305 9.49 1.01 -30.64
CA TYR A 305 9.96 1.63 -31.89
C TYR A 305 11.49 1.66 -32.01
N ILE A 306 12.19 1.54 -30.89
CA ILE A 306 13.66 1.65 -30.85
C ILE A 306 14.31 0.28 -30.99
N ILE A 307 13.75 -0.77 -30.38
CA ILE A 307 14.43 -2.07 -30.21
C ILE A 307 13.92 -3.19 -31.13
N TYR A 308 12.91 -2.96 -31.96
CA TYR A 308 12.18 -4.01 -32.71
C TYR A 308 13.05 -5.01 -33.50
N ASP A 309 14.22 -4.60 -34.00
CA ASP A 309 15.21 -5.45 -34.70
C ASP A 309 16.55 -5.53 -33.94
N LEU A 310 16.61 -5.07 -32.68
CA LEU A 310 17.83 -5.05 -31.86
C LEU A 310 17.84 -6.15 -30.79
N VAL A 311 16.69 -6.74 -30.50
CA VAL A 311 16.52 -7.76 -29.45
C VAL A 311 15.68 -8.92 -29.96
N LEU A 312 15.64 -10.01 -29.19
CA LEU A 312 14.77 -11.15 -29.46
C LEU A 312 13.28 -10.76 -29.31
N GLN A 313 12.40 -11.47 -30.02
CA GLN A 313 10.96 -11.20 -30.01
C GLN A 313 10.38 -11.20 -28.58
N ASP A 314 10.76 -12.17 -27.74
CA ASP A 314 10.30 -12.25 -26.35
C ASP A 314 10.60 -10.98 -25.53
N VAL A 315 11.72 -10.30 -25.84
CA VAL A 315 12.11 -9.05 -25.18
C VAL A 315 11.22 -7.89 -25.65
N LEU A 316 10.87 -7.88 -26.94
CA LEU A 316 9.96 -6.90 -27.51
C LEU A 316 8.55 -7.06 -26.92
N ASP A 317 8.05 -8.29 -26.85
CA ASP A 317 6.74 -8.62 -26.30
C ASP A 317 6.64 -8.23 -24.82
N ALA A 318 7.69 -8.50 -24.04
CA ALA A 318 7.78 -8.07 -22.65
C ALA A 318 7.78 -6.54 -22.51
N TRP A 319 8.47 -5.79 -23.38
CA TRP A 319 8.41 -4.33 -23.39
C TRP A 319 7.02 -3.80 -23.78
N SER A 320 6.27 -4.52 -24.61
CA SER A 320 4.87 -4.18 -24.92
C SER A 320 4.01 -4.24 -23.66
N ILE A 321 4.10 -5.35 -22.92
CA ILE A 321 3.37 -5.54 -21.65
C ILE A 321 3.78 -4.48 -20.61
N ILE A 322 5.08 -4.16 -20.53
CA ILE A 322 5.56 -3.08 -19.65
C ILE A 322 4.99 -1.72 -20.07
N GLY A 323 4.93 -1.46 -21.38
CA GLY A 323 4.30 -0.25 -21.93
C GLY A 323 2.85 -0.10 -21.46
N ASP A 324 2.06 -1.17 -21.57
CA ASP A 324 0.67 -1.20 -21.12
C ASP A 324 0.54 -0.95 -19.62
N LEU A 325 1.36 -1.62 -18.80
CA LEU A 325 1.41 -1.41 -17.35
C LEU A 325 1.72 0.05 -16.98
N VAL A 326 2.65 0.68 -17.70
CA VAL A 326 3.00 2.09 -17.47
C VAL A 326 1.87 3.01 -17.91
N VAL A 327 1.18 2.74 -19.01
CA VAL A 327 0.04 3.56 -19.47
C VAL A 327 -1.13 3.43 -18.49
N CYS A 328 -1.51 2.22 -18.12
CA CYS A 328 -2.58 1.96 -17.16
C CYS A 328 -2.32 2.59 -15.78
N GLY A 329 -1.07 2.58 -15.29
CA GLY A 329 -0.74 3.22 -14.02
C GLY A 329 -0.40 4.72 -14.11
N THR A 330 -0.21 5.28 -15.31
CA THR A 330 0.01 6.74 -15.50
C THR A 330 -1.23 7.50 -15.93
N GLN A 331 -2.27 6.80 -16.40
CA GLN A 331 -3.63 7.23 -16.18
C GLN A 331 -3.88 7.07 -14.68
N LYS A 332 -3.97 8.17 -13.90
CA LYS A 332 -4.58 8.08 -12.57
C LYS A 332 -5.96 7.46 -12.79
N LEU A 333 -6.10 6.20 -12.37
CA LEU A 333 -7.25 5.30 -12.52
C LEU A 333 -8.42 5.88 -13.31
N THR A 334 -8.47 5.57 -14.60
CA THR A 334 -9.71 5.57 -15.35
C THR A 334 -10.53 4.41 -14.80
N ILE A 335 -11.46 4.68 -13.87
CA ILE A 335 -12.48 3.69 -13.50
C ILE A 335 -13.48 3.66 -14.66
N PRO A 336 -13.61 2.57 -15.43
CA PRO A 336 -14.73 2.44 -16.34
C PRO A 336 -15.97 2.19 -15.50
N ARG A 337 -16.73 3.25 -15.17
CA ARG A 337 -18.07 3.07 -14.61
C ARG A 337 -19.03 2.67 -15.74
N SER A 338 -19.24 1.37 -15.87
CA SER A 338 -20.52 0.81 -16.30
C SER A 338 -21.32 0.40 -15.05
N ILE A 339 -21.70 1.38 -14.23
CA ILE A 339 -22.82 1.27 -13.27
C ILE A 339 -23.48 2.66 -13.22
N TRP A 340 -24.51 2.82 -14.03
CA TRP A 340 -25.69 3.65 -13.85
C TRP A 340 -26.87 2.83 -14.35
#